data_AF-A0A915IC37-F1
#
_entry.id   AF-A0A915IC37-F1
#
_cell.length_a   1.000
_cell.length_b   1.000
_cell.length_c   1.000
_cell.angle_alpha   90.00
_cell.angle_beta   90.00
_cell.angle_gamma   90.00
#
_symmetry.space_group_name_H-M   'P 1'
#
loop_
_entity.id
_entity.type
_entity.pdbx_description
1 polymer ?
#
loop_
_entity_poly.entity_id
_entity_poly.type
_entity_poly.pdbx_seq_one_letter_code
_entity_poly.pdbx_strand_id
1 'polypeptide(L)' 'MKMVLSQKQKDELNRAITDYLSSSGYGDTLDTFKREANIPADELDKKYAGLLEKKWTSVIRLQKKVKSACKSNFSR' A
#
# COMPACT_ATOMS: atom_id res chain seq x y z
N MET A 1 4.25 20.67 -4.59
CA MET A 1 3.47 19.87 -3.61
C MET A 1 4.43 19.20 -2.65
N LYS A 2 4.16 19.20 -1.33
CA LYS A 2 4.96 18.40 -0.39
C LYS A 2 4.70 16.92 -0.67
N MET A 3 5.66 16.25 -1.29
CA MET A 3 5.66 14.80 -1.35
C MET A 3 5.87 14.29 0.08
N VAL A 4 4.80 13.78 0.68
CA VAL A 4 4.85 13.17 2.02
C VAL A 4 5.66 11.86 1.99
N LEU A 5 5.77 11.25 0.82
CA LEU A 5 6.50 10.02 0.59
C LEU A 5 7.85 10.31 -0.04
N SER A 6 8.91 9.73 0.54
CA SER A 6 10.23 9.63 -0.08
C SER A 6 10.12 8.84 -1.40
N GLN A 7 11.05 9.06 -2.33
CA GLN A 7 11.10 8.34 -3.59
C GLN A 7 11.06 6.82 -3.37
N LYS A 8 11.83 6.31 -2.40
CA LYS A 8 11.83 4.89 -2.04
C LYS A 8 10.46 4.39 -1.56
N GLN A 9 9.76 5.18 -0.75
CA GLN A 9 8.42 4.83 -0.25
C GLN A 9 7.39 4.86 -1.38
N LYS A 10 7.53 5.79 -2.33
CA LYS A 10 6.70 5.86 -3.53
C LYS A 10 6.91 4.62 -4.39
N ASP A 11 8.15 4.21 -4.62
CA ASP A 11 8.47 3.04 -5.43
C ASP A 11 7.96 1.74 -4.78
N GLU A 12 8.10 1.60 -3.46
CA GLU A 12 7.55 0.48 -2.69
C GLU A 12 6.02 0.43 -2.75
N LEU A 13 5.36 1.59 -2.64
CA LEU A 13 3.90 1.68 -2.76
C LEU A 13 3.43 1.29 -4.16
N ASN A 14 4.08 1.84 -5.19
CA ASN A 14 3.78 1.54 -6.58
C ASN A 14 3.89 0.04 -6.87
N ARG A 15 4.93 -0.64 -6.37
CA ARG A 15 5.07 -2.10 -6.51
C ARG A 15 3.96 -2.89 -5.80
N ALA A 16 3.57 -2.46 -4.60
CA ALA A 16 2.46 -3.08 -3.88
C ALA A 16 1.10 -2.89 -4.58
N ILE A 17 0.88 -1.75 -5.24
CA ILE A 17 -0.32 -1.50 -6.07
C ILE A 17 -0.31 -2.40 -7.30
N THR A 18 0.81 -2.51 -7.99
CA THR A 18 0.95 -3.39 -9.16
C THR A 18 0.65 -4.86 -8.81
N ASP A 19 1.15 -5.35 -7.67
CA ASP A 19 0.81 -6.69 -7.18
C ASP A 19 -0.69 -6.84 -6.86
N TYR A 20 -1.28 -5.85 -6.21
CA TYR A 20 -2.71 -5.84 -5.91
C TYR A 20 -3.57 -5.85 -7.17
N LEU A 21 -3.24 -5.02 -8.17
CA LEU A 21 -3.94 -4.98 -9.44
C LEU A 21 -3.82 -6.31 -10.19
N SER A 22 -2.63 -6.93 -10.17
CA SER A 22 -2.38 -8.23 -10.77
C SER A 22 -3.16 -9.36 -10.07
N SER A 23 -3.18 -9.39 -8.74
CA SER A 23 -3.88 -10.42 -7.96
C SER A 23 -5.41 -10.26 -7.99
N SER A 24 -5.90 -9.04 -8.20
CA SER A 24 -7.33 -8.74 -8.37
C SER A 24 -7.83 -8.95 -9.81
N GLY A 25 -6.93 -9.24 -10.77
CA GLY A 25 -7.30 -9.46 -12.17
C GLY A 25 -7.52 -8.20 -13.02
N TYR A 26 -7.08 -7.03 -12.56
CA TYR A 26 -7.21 -5.76 -13.29
C TYR A 26 -6.10 -5.58 -14.34
N GLY A 27 -6.06 -6.44 -15.36
CA GLY A 27 -5.00 -6.47 -16.38
C GLY A 27 -4.78 -5.15 -17.13
N ASP A 28 -5.84 -4.54 -17.66
CA ASP A 28 -5.73 -3.32 -18.47
C ASP A 28 -5.24 -2.11 -17.64
N THR A 29 -5.70 -2.02 -16.39
CA THR A 29 -5.28 -0.99 -15.45
C THR A 29 -3.84 -1.22 -15.01
N LEU A 30 -3.45 -2.47 -14.78
CA LEU A 30 -2.09 -2.87 -14.42
C LEU A 30 -1.08 -2.41 -15.46
N ASP A 31 -1.36 -2.64 -16.75
CA ASP A 31 -0.43 -2.30 -17.83
C ASP A 31 -0.30 -0.78 -18.01
N THR A 32 -1.42 -0.06 -17.90
CA THR A 32 -1.41 1.41 -17.91
C THR A 32 -0.61 1.96 -16.74
N PHE A 33 -0.85 1.42 -15.53
CA PHE A 33 -0.18 1.87 -14.31
C PHE A 33 1.31 1.58 -14.32
N LYS A 34 1.75 0.41 -14.80
CA LYS A 34 3.18 0.09 -14.93
C LYS A 34 3.92 1.10 -15.82
N ARG A 35 3.30 1.50 -16.93
CA ARG A 35 3.84 2.50 -17.86
C ARG A 35 3.94 3.87 -17.22
N GLU A 36 2.89 4.33 -16.54
CA GLU A 36 2.87 5.65 -15.88
C GLU A 36 3.81 5.72 -14.68
N ALA A 37 3.90 4.64 -13.91
CA ALA A 37 4.74 4.54 -12.72
C ALA A 37 6.20 4.18 -13.04
N ASN A 38 6.54 3.97 -14.33
CA ASN A 38 7.86 3.54 -14.81
C ASN A 38 8.43 2.35 -14.03
N ILE A 39 7.58 1.36 -13.74
CA ILE A 39 7.97 0.17 -12.99
C ILE A 39 8.53 -0.85 -13.98
N PRO A 40 9.78 -1.29 -13.85
CA PRO A 40 10.33 -2.33 -14.71
C PRO A 40 9.54 -3.63 -14.54
N ALA A 41 9.23 -4.29 -15.66
CA ALA A 41 8.39 -5.49 -15.72
C ALA A 41 8.96 -6.70 -14.93
N ASP A 42 10.25 -6.67 -14.58
CA ASP A 42 11.01 -7.84 -14.14
C ASP A 42 11.04 -8.06 -12.62
N GLU A 43 10.27 -7.28 -11.84
CA GLU A 43 10.29 -7.38 -10.37
C GLU A 43 8.89 -7.37 -9.76
N LEU A 44 8.01 -8.27 -10.24
CA LEU A 44 6.92 -8.78 -9.40
C LEU A 44 7.49 -9.76 -8.37
N ASP A 45 8.28 -9.17 -7.49
CA ASP A 45 8.99 -9.86 -6.43
C ASP A 45 7.96 -10.38 -5.42
N LYS A 46 7.99 -11.68 -5.11
CA LYS A 46 6.99 -12.36 -4.24
C LYS A 46 6.85 -11.68 -2.86
N LYS A 47 7.80 -10.85 -2.47
CA LYS A 47 7.75 -10.02 -1.26
C LYS A 47 6.60 -9.01 -1.24
N TYR A 48 6.05 -8.62 -2.39
CA TYR A 48 4.93 -7.68 -2.48
C TYR A 48 3.56 -8.35 -2.49
N ALA A 49 3.50 -9.68 -2.64
CA ALA A 49 2.28 -10.47 -2.68
C ALA A 49 1.38 -10.22 -1.46
N GLY A 50 0.24 -9.57 -1.68
CA GLY A 50 -0.74 -9.25 -0.63
C GLY A 50 -0.22 -8.27 0.44
N LEU A 51 0.90 -7.58 0.16
CA LEU A 51 1.49 -6.61 1.10
C LEU A 51 0.58 -5.41 1.31
N LEU A 52 -0.08 -4.94 0.24
CA LEU A 52 -0.98 -3.79 0.28
C LEU A 52 -2.16 -4.05 1.22
N GLU A 53 -2.80 -5.20 1.08
CA GLU A 53 -3.95 -5.61 1.91
C GLU A 53 -3.55 -5.78 3.39
N LYS A 54 -2.41 -6.42 3.66
CA LYS A 54 -1.87 -6.58 5.02
C LYS A 54 -1.57 -5.24 5.68
N LYS A 55 -0.98 -4.29 4.94
CA LYS A 55 -0.72 -2.93 5.46
C LYS A 55 -2.02 -2.18 5.68
N TRP A 56 -2.97 -2.25 4.75
CA TRP A 56 -4.26 -1.58 4.85
C TRP A 56 -5.07 -2.03 6.09
N THR A 57 -5.25 -3.33 6.24
CA THR A 57 -5.95 -3.93 7.39
C THR A 57 -5.25 -3.59 8.71
N SER A 58 -3.91 -3.61 8.73
CA SER A 58 -3.12 -3.23 9.91
C SER A 58 -3.30 -1.76 10.28
N VAL A 59 -3.27 -0.84 9.31
CA VAL A 59 -3.47 0.60 9.56
C VAL A 59 -4.86 0.84 10.17
N ILE A 60 -5.91 0.28 9.59
CA ILE A 60 -7.28 0.42 10.11
C ILE A 60 -7.37 -0.14 11.54
N ARG A 61 -6.81 -1.33 11.78
CA ARG A 61 -6.80 -1.97 13.09
C ARG A 61 -6.04 -1.14 14.13
N LEU A 62 -4.88 -0.61 13.77
CA LEU A 62 -4.06 0.23 14.64
C LEU A 62 -4.75 1.57 14.93
N GLN A 63 -5.36 2.21 13.94
CA GLN A 63 -6.14 3.44 14.14
C GLN A 63 -7.32 3.21 15.10
N LYS A 64 -8.03 2.09 14.97
CA LYS A 64 -9.09 1.71 15.92
C LYS A 64 -8.53 1.53 17.34
N LYS A 65 -7.41 0.80 17.48
CA LYS A 65 -6.75 0.56 18.78
C LYS A 65 -6.25 1.85 19.43
N VAL A 66 -5.66 2.77 18.67
CA VAL A 66 -5.19 4.07 19.17
C VAL A 66 -6.38 4.94 19.60
N LYS A 67 -7.44 5.02 18.80
CA LYS A 67 -8.66 5.75 19.16
C LYS A 67 -9.32 5.21 20.44
N SER A 68 -9.36 3.88 20.61
CA SER A 68 -9.91 3.26 21.82
C SER A 68 -9.01 3.46 23.04
N ALA A 69 -7.69 3.33 22.88
CA ALA A 69 -6.73 3.54 23.97
C ALA A 69 -6.73 5.00 24.46
N CYS A 70 -6.81 5.96 23.54
CA CYS A 70 -6.85 7.39 23.90
C CYS A 70 -8.13 7.75 24.65
N LYS A 71 -9.30 7.25 24.21
CA LYS A 71 -10.57 7.44 24.95
C LYS A 71 -10.51 6.87 26.36
N SER A 72 -9.93 5.68 26.54
CA SER A 72 -9.83 5.04 27.86
C SER A 72 -8.92 5.79 28.84
N ASN A 73 -7.90 6.50 28.35
CA ASN A 73 -7.00 7.29 29.19
C ASN A 73 -7.57 8.67 29.57
N PHE A 74 -8.64 9.12 28.91
CA PHE A 74 -9.29 10.41 29.20
C PHE A 74 -10.56 10.26 30.05
N SER A 75 -11.07 9.03 30.19
CA SER A 75 -12.21 8.68 31.07
C SER A 75 -11.78 8.06 32.40
N ARG A 76 -10.49 8.12 32.73
CA ARG A 76 -9.90 7.68 33.99
C ARG A 76 -9.18 8.86 34.63
#